data_AF-A0A0Q0FTX7-F1
#
_entry.id   AF-A0A0Q0FTX7-F1
#
_cell.length_a   1.000
_cell.length_b   1.000
_cell.length_c   1.000
_cell.angle_alpha   90.00
_cell.angle_beta   90.00
_cell.angle_gamma   90.00
#
_symmetry.space_group_name_H-M   'P 1'
#
loop_
_entity.id
_entity.type
_entity.pdbx_description
1 polymer ?
#
loop_
_entity_poly.entity_id
_entity_poly.type
_entity_poly.pdbx_seq_one_letter_code
_entity_poly.pdbx_strand_id
1 'polypeptide(L)' 'MAAYDEFLAQWNQGVFKQQRLGQAFYNFFDLHKLADQTLLRGLYEADGKKATAMISKSFEIM' A
#
# COMPACT_ATOMS: atom_id res chain seq x y z
N MET A 1 12.17 4.97 3.54
CA MET A 1 12.62 3.62 3.94
C MET A 1 11.99 3.18 5.25
N ALA A 2 12.24 3.83 6.40
CA ALA A 2 11.73 3.38 7.71
C ALA A 2 10.23 3.03 7.78
N ALA A 3 9.33 3.88 7.27
CA ALA A 3 7.88 3.61 7.31
C ALA A 3 7.43 2.49 6.34
N TYR A 4 8.16 2.29 5.23
CA TYR A 4 7.89 1.18 4.31
C TYR A 4 8.36 -0.16 4.90
N ASP A 5 9.53 -0.16 5.55
CA ASP A 5 10.04 -1.33 6.25
C ASP A 5 9.12 -1.73 7.41
N GLU A 6 8.58 -0.74 8.14
CA GLU A 6 7.56 -0.96 9.16
C GLU A 6 6.28 -1.58 8.58
N PHE A 7 5.77 -1.03 7.47
CA PHE A 7 4.63 -1.59 6.77
C PHE A 7 4.87 -3.06 6.37
N LEU A 8 6.04 -3.36 5.79
CA LEU A 8 6.40 -4.72 5.40
C LEU A 8 6.51 -5.66 6.60
N ALA A 9 7.07 -5.21 7.72
CA ALA A 9 7.14 -5.99 8.94
C ALA A 9 5.73 -6.35 9.45
N GLN A 10 4.81 -5.39 9.51
CA GLN A 10 3.43 -5.62 9.92
C GLN A 10 2.66 -6.50 8.92
N TRP A 11 2.91 -6.33 7.62
CA TRP A 11 2.35 -7.19 6.57
C TRP A 11 2.78 -8.66 6.74
N ASN A 12 4.08 -8.89 6.94
CA ASN A 12 4.64 -10.24 7.11
C ASN A 12 4.19 -10.92 8.42
N GLN A 13 3.88 -10.13 9.46
CA GLN A 13 3.27 -10.62 10.69
C GLN A 13 1.76 -10.91 10.55
N GLY A 14 1.17 -10.57 9.41
CA GLY A 14 -0.25 -10.74 9.17
C GLY A 14 -1.10 -9.81 10.03
N VAL A 15 -0.65 -8.58 10.30
CA VAL A 15 -1.44 -7.56 11.01
C VAL A 15 -2.70 -7.19 10.21
N PHE A 16 -2.56 -7.08 8.89
CA PHE A 16 -3.63 -6.66 7.99
C PHE A 16 -4.50 -7.84 7.50
N LYS A 17 -4.89 -8.75 8.40
CA LYS A 17 -5.74 -9.89 8.04
C LYS A 17 -7.01 -9.37 7.36
N GLN A 18 -7.40 -10.02 6.26
CA GLN A 18 -8.56 -9.67 5.42
C GLN A 18 -8.40 -8.44 4.52
N GLN A 19 -7.24 -7.76 4.53
CA GLN A 19 -6.95 -6.67 3.59
C GLN A 19 -6.09 -7.17 2.44
N ARG A 20 -6.39 -6.69 1.23
CA ARG A 20 -5.47 -6.82 0.09
C ARG A 20 -4.23 -5.97 0.35
N LEU A 21 -3.09 -6.32 -0.26
CA LEU A 21 -1.85 -5.58 -0.07
C LEU A 21 -2.00 -4.07 -0.36
N GLY A 22 -2.69 -3.72 -1.45
CA GLY A 22 -2.91 -2.33 -1.84
C GLY A 22 -3.85 -1.59 -0.89
N GLN A 23 -4.86 -2.27 -0.35
CA GLN A 23 -5.77 -1.74 0.68
C GLN A 23 -5.02 -1.48 1.99
N ALA A 24 -4.19 -2.44 2.43
CA ALA A 24 -3.39 -2.30 3.64
C ALA A 24 -2.41 -1.13 3.51
N PHE A 25 -1.72 -1.00 2.38
CA PHE A 25 -0.82 0.11 2.10
C PHE A 25 -1.56 1.46 2.10
N TYR A 26 -2.70 1.52 1.41
CA TYR A 26 -3.54 2.71 1.33
C TYR A 26 -3.99 3.20 2.71
N ASN A 27 -4.37 2.26 3.59
CA ASN A 27 -4.79 2.56 4.95
C ASN A 27 -3.61 2.94 5.86
N PHE A 28 -2.51 2.19 5.80
CA PHE A 28 -1.34 2.41 6.66
C PHE A 28 -0.71 3.79 6.46
N PHE A 29 -0.67 4.27 5.21
CA PHE A 29 -0.12 5.59 4.88
C PHE A 29 -1.17 6.71 4.83
N ASP A 30 -2.40 6.46 5.30
CA ASP A 30 -3.50 7.44 5.30
C ASP A 30 -3.74 8.08 3.91
N LEU A 31 -3.61 7.31 2.83
CA LEU A 31 -3.67 7.85 1.46
C LEU A 31 -5.04 8.44 1.11
N HIS A 32 -6.09 8.11 1.88
CA HIS A 32 -7.40 8.75 1.80
C HIS A 32 -7.40 10.26 2.09
N LYS A 33 -6.34 10.79 2.73
CA LYS A 33 -6.18 12.22 3.02
C LYS A 33 -5.62 13.03 1.85
N LEU A 34 -5.12 12.36 0.80
CA LEU A 34 -4.54 13.02 -0.37
C LEU A 34 -5.65 13.51 -1.32
N ALA A 35 -5.40 14.63 -2.01
CA ALA A 35 -6.41 15.25 -2.87
C ALA A 35 -6.68 14.43 -4.16
N ASP A 36 -5.66 13.81 -4.76
CA ASP A 36 -5.83 12.99 -5.96
C ASP A 36 -6.06 11.52 -5.61
N GLN A 37 -7.33 11.11 -5.63
CA GLN A 37 -7.75 9.74 -5.35
C GLN A 37 -7.80 8.83 -6.59
N THR A 38 -7.59 9.36 -7.80
CA THR A 38 -7.81 8.60 -9.04
C THR A 38 -6.85 7.42 -9.14
N LEU A 39 -5.55 7.68 -8.94
CA LEU A 39 -4.52 6.64 -8.89
C LEU A 39 -4.60 5.79 -7.62
N LEU A 40 -4.98 6.41 -6.50
CA LEU A 40 -5.00 5.76 -5.19
C LEU A 40 -6.13 4.75 -5.04
N ARG A 41 -7.27 4.98 -5.70
CA ARG A 41 -8.37 4.01 -5.77
C ARG A 41 -7.96 2.73 -6.50
N GLY A 42 -7.21 2.85 -7.60
CA GLY A 42 -6.65 1.70 -8.29
C GLY A 42 -5.67 0.90 -7.42
N LEU A 43 -4.89 1.60 -6.58
CA LEU A 43 -4.02 0.96 -5.60
C LEU A 43 -4.81 0.26 -4.50
N TYR A 44 -5.82 0.92 -3.91
CA TYR A 44 -6.67 0.35 -2.88
C TYR A 44 -7.37 -0.96 -3.30
N GLU A 45 -7.76 -1.04 -4.57
CA GLU A 45 -8.42 -2.23 -5.13
C GLU A 45 -7.44 -3.36 -5.50
N ALA A 46 -6.14 -3.06 -5.63
CA ALA A 46 -5.13 -4.02 -6.06
C ALA A 46 -4.67 -4.96 -4.93
N ASP A 47 -4.20 -6.14 -5.32
CA ASP A 47 -3.63 -7.12 -4.40
C ASP A 47 -2.33 -7.74 -4.96
N GLY A 48 -1.57 -8.37 -4.07
CA GLY A 48 -0.36 -9.12 -4.37
C GLY A 48 0.57 -8.38 -5.33
N LYS A 49 1.00 -9.07 -6.40
CA LYS A 49 1.95 -8.52 -7.39
C LYS A 49 1.47 -7.24 -8.07
N LYS A 50 0.16 -7.09 -8.28
CA LYS A 50 -0.40 -5.87 -8.90
C LYS A 50 -0.22 -4.67 -7.98
N ALA A 51 -0.55 -4.84 -6.69
CA ALA A 51 -0.33 -3.80 -5.69
C ALA A 51 1.16 -3.47 -5.55
N THR A 52 2.03 -4.49 -5.48
CA THR A 52 3.49 -4.28 -5.42
C THR A 52 4.00 -3.45 -6.59
N ALA A 53 3.63 -3.79 -7.83
CA ALA A 53 4.05 -3.05 -9.01
C ALA A 53 3.57 -1.60 -9.01
N MET A 54 2.33 -1.35 -8.54
CA MET A 54 1.80 0.01 -8.41
C MET A 54 2.52 0.81 -7.34
N ILE A 55 2.82 0.20 -6.19
CA ILE A 55 3.57 0.84 -5.10
C ILE A 55 4.97 1.24 -5.58
N SER A 56 5.71 0.31 -6.19
CA SER A 56 7.06 0.58 -6.71
C SER A 56 7.05 1.69 -7.77
N LYS A 57 6.05 1.70 -8.65
CA LYS A 57 5.93 2.73 -9.70
C LYS A 57 5.56 4.11 -9.15
N SER A 58 4.69 4.16 -8.14
CA SER A 58 4.12 5.43 -7.66
C SER A 58 4.92 6.10 -6.55
N PHE A 59 5.73 5.35 -5.80
CA PHE A 59 6.38 5.85 -4.58
C PHE A 59 7.91 5.79 -4.60
N GLU A 60 8.54 5.68 -5.79
CA GLU A 60 9.99 5.61 -5.98
C GLU A 60 10.70 4.76 -4.90
N ILE A 61 10.19 3.55 -4.66
CA ILE A 61 10.81 2.62 -3.72
C ILE A 61 11.98 1.95 -4.45
N MET A 62 13.12 2.65 -4.49
CA MET A 62 14.44 2.11 -4.85
C MET A 62 15.35 2.13 -3.63
#